data_AF-A0A7X5IA48-F1
#
_entry.id   AF-A0A7X5IA48-F1
#
_cell.length_a   1.000
_cell.length_b   1.000
_cell.length_c   1.000
_cell.angle_alpha   90.00
_cell.angle_beta   90.00
_cell.angle_gamma   90.00
#
_symmetry.space_group_name_H-M   'P 1'
#
loop_
_entity.id
_entity.type
_entity.pdbx_description
1 polymer ?
#
loop_
_entity_poly.entity_id
_entity_poly.type
_entity_poly.pdbx_seq_one_letter_code
_entity_poly.pdbx_strand_id
1 'polypeptide(L)'
;DGKNNRLQASDIKRIVDAVSANATVEGFSRLVPVEEIRQNDYNLNIPRYVDSSEKAETWDLYASMFGGVPASEVQALDDFWSVWPSLRGQLYRDEAGSSIVPLANDVASTVRGNADVKNFSQRVADALAGIPSLLETRLIDNVEELDAVAEEGAIARILDEALAGIPLVDAYDAYQALDDAWSGIAIDVEILQTEGAGAVRKVDPNMVVKKKGGADVEVQDGWVGRVVPFELVQERYLSDELKQIAEMQERLGRIEQELEEALDGLDEEEKSSPAINEDGTAFVASELKKAAKEAARHPESNFDRTVIKAQGLIDEEKDLKKRLKAKSSELHETTKEAIERLSDEQCRELLVAKWIDPLQSRLVSLSDSVIEEFIARVLSLNKKYETTYSDICTQIDEVEAEFAQMLDQLTGNDYDMAGIAELKHLLGGE
;
A
#
# COMPACT_ATOMS: atom_id res chain seq x y z
N ASP A 1 -1.29 -8.39 -19.49
CA ASP A 1 -0.30 -7.31 -19.62
C ASP A 1 1.13 -7.88 -19.61
N GLY A 2 2.04 -7.30 -20.40
CA GLY A 2 3.35 -7.89 -20.73
C GLY A 2 4.50 -7.53 -19.79
N LYS A 3 5.69 -8.08 -20.05
CA LYS A 3 6.95 -7.90 -19.29
C LYS A 3 7.60 -6.50 -19.39
N ASN A 4 6.91 -5.51 -19.95
CA ASN A 4 7.50 -4.20 -20.23
C ASN A 4 6.97 -3.15 -19.26
N ASN A 5 7.85 -2.25 -18.82
CA ASN A 5 7.48 -1.06 -18.06
C ASN A 5 6.56 -0.17 -18.91
N ARG A 6 5.56 0.45 -18.27
CA ARG A 6 4.65 1.41 -18.89
C ARG A 6 4.99 2.82 -18.40
N LEU A 7 5.05 3.78 -19.31
CA LEU A 7 5.18 5.19 -18.96
C LEU A 7 3.87 5.67 -18.34
N GLN A 8 3.98 6.36 -17.22
CA GLN A 8 2.88 7.09 -16.61
C GLN A 8 2.61 8.39 -17.38
N ALA A 9 1.49 9.04 -17.10
CA ALA A 9 1.15 10.29 -17.75
C ALA A 9 2.10 11.43 -17.32
N SER A 10 2.54 11.43 -16.06
CA SER A 10 3.58 12.31 -15.54
C SER A 10 4.91 12.17 -16.29
N ASP A 11 5.34 10.94 -16.57
CA ASP A 11 6.57 10.68 -17.35
C ASP A 11 6.47 11.31 -18.75
N ILE A 12 5.34 11.10 -19.42
CA ILE A 12 5.07 11.63 -20.76
C ILE A 12 5.05 13.16 -20.70
N LYS A 13 4.33 13.72 -19.72
CA LYS A 13 4.21 15.17 -19.52
C LYS A 13 5.57 15.82 -19.28
N ARG A 14 6.41 15.22 -18.43
CA ARG A 14 7.78 15.66 -18.16
C ARG A 14 8.67 15.65 -19.41
N ILE A 15 8.57 14.61 -20.23
CA ILE A 15 9.27 14.52 -21.52
C ILE A 15 8.79 15.64 -22.46
N VAL A 16 7.47 15.80 -22.61
CA VAL A 16 6.87 16.80 -23.50
C VAL A 16 7.26 18.22 -23.09
N ASP A 17 7.23 18.52 -21.79
CA ASP A 17 7.57 19.84 -21.27
C ASP A 17 9.05 20.15 -21.47
N ALA A 18 9.95 19.19 -21.20
CA ALA A 18 11.38 19.36 -21.43
C ALA A 18 11.71 19.60 -22.91
N VAL A 19 11.06 18.85 -23.82
CA VAL A 19 11.24 19.03 -25.27
C VAL A 19 10.67 20.37 -25.74
N SER A 20 9.45 20.72 -25.30
CA SER A 20 8.76 21.94 -25.73
C SER A 20 9.47 23.20 -25.26
N ALA A 21 10.05 23.17 -24.06
CA ALA A 21 10.83 24.28 -23.51
C ALA A 21 12.29 24.30 -24.00
N ASN A 22 12.75 23.26 -24.71
CA ASN A 22 14.18 23.02 -24.96
C ASN A 22 15.00 23.07 -23.65
N ALA A 23 14.45 22.52 -22.57
CA ALA A 23 15.06 22.57 -21.26
C ALA A 23 16.36 21.76 -21.22
N THR A 24 17.31 22.20 -20.40
CA THR A 24 18.47 21.40 -20.02
C THR A 24 18.30 21.03 -18.55
N VAL A 25 18.19 19.74 -18.29
CA VAL A 25 17.92 19.15 -16.97
C VAL A 25 19.00 18.10 -16.71
N GLU A 26 19.73 18.25 -15.61
CA GLU A 26 20.80 17.32 -15.22
C GLU A 26 20.28 15.88 -15.18
N GLY A 27 21.04 14.95 -15.75
CA GLY A 27 20.66 13.54 -15.82
C GLY A 27 19.52 13.19 -16.80
N PHE A 28 18.85 14.18 -17.39
CA PHE A 28 17.62 13.95 -18.16
C PHE A 28 17.64 14.54 -19.58
N SER A 29 18.04 15.80 -19.76
CA SER A 29 18.01 16.47 -21.07
C SER A 29 19.12 17.51 -21.24
N ARG A 30 19.61 17.69 -22.48
CA ARG A 30 20.56 18.76 -22.81
C ARG A 30 20.41 19.20 -24.26
N LEU A 31 20.47 20.51 -24.47
CA LEU A 31 20.62 21.07 -25.82
C LEU A 31 22.07 20.90 -26.30
N VAL A 32 22.24 20.12 -27.37
CA VAL A 32 23.56 19.84 -27.96
C VAL A 32 23.75 20.65 -29.25
N PRO A 33 24.76 21.53 -29.34
CA PRO A 33 25.08 22.23 -30.57
C PRO A 33 25.51 21.27 -31.68
N VAL A 34 25.18 21.60 -32.93
CA VAL A 34 25.55 20.79 -34.11
C VAL A 34 27.07 20.60 -34.25
N GLU A 35 27.86 21.56 -33.77
CA GLU A 35 29.33 21.45 -33.78
C GLU A 35 29.83 20.31 -32.88
N GLU A 36 29.22 20.13 -31.71
CA GLU A 36 29.53 19.04 -30.79
C GLU A 36 29.11 17.68 -31.38
N ILE A 37 27.97 17.64 -32.08
CA ILE A 37 27.52 16.45 -32.82
C ILE A 37 28.53 16.08 -33.90
N ARG A 38 29.08 17.07 -34.63
CA ARG A 38 30.12 16.84 -35.65
C ARG A 38 31.42 16.31 -35.04
N GLN A 39 31.84 16.85 -33.89
CA GLN A 39 33.01 16.36 -33.15
C GLN A 39 32.85 14.91 -32.67
N ASN A 40 31.61 14.48 -32.43
CA ASN A 40 31.26 13.11 -32.10
C ASN A 40 30.96 12.23 -33.35
N ASP A 41 31.47 12.60 -34.53
CA ASP A 41 31.28 11.89 -35.81
C ASP A 41 29.80 11.65 -36.16
N TYR A 42 28.92 12.59 -35.79
CA TYR A 42 27.45 12.48 -35.94
C TYR A 42 26.83 11.27 -35.21
N ASN A 43 27.51 10.74 -34.18
CA ASN A 43 26.98 9.67 -33.34
C ASN A 43 25.95 10.23 -32.36
N LEU A 44 24.69 9.80 -32.47
CA LEU A 44 23.57 10.31 -31.64
C LEU A 44 23.27 9.45 -30.40
N ASN A 45 24.21 8.61 -29.94
CA ASN A 45 23.98 7.79 -28.75
C ASN A 45 23.86 8.68 -27.49
N ILE A 46 22.74 8.56 -26.77
CA ILE A 46 22.34 9.45 -25.65
C ILE A 46 23.43 9.60 -24.56
N PRO A 47 24.10 8.52 -24.08
CA PRO A 47 25.12 8.63 -23.03
C PRO A 47 26.33 9.49 -23.41
N ARG A 48 26.50 9.85 -24.69
CA ARG A 48 27.55 10.79 -25.13
C ARG A 48 27.22 12.24 -24.78
N TYR A 49 25.94 12.54 -24.55
CA TYR A 49 25.44 13.89 -24.42
C TYR A 49 24.74 14.15 -23.09
N VAL A 50 24.14 13.13 -22.50
CA VAL A 50 23.47 13.18 -21.20
C VAL A 50 23.92 11.96 -20.42
N ASP A 51 24.58 12.19 -19.29
CA ASP A 51 24.90 11.12 -18.34
C ASP A 51 23.70 10.88 -17.45
N SER A 52 22.94 9.84 -17.75
CA SER A 52 21.78 9.39 -16.96
C SER A 52 22.12 8.22 -16.04
N SER A 53 23.41 7.96 -15.78
CA SER A 53 23.82 6.87 -14.89
C SER A 53 23.54 7.22 -13.44
N GLU A 54 23.05 6.25 -12.67
CA GLU A 54 22.92 6.41 -11.23
C GLU A 54 24.31 6.57 -10.61
N LYS A 55 24.42 7.47 -9.64
CA LYS A 55 25.67 7.64 -8.89
C LYS A 55 25.99 6.32 -8.19
N ALA A 56 27.20 5.82 -8.40
CA ALA A 56 27.66 4.60 -7.74
C ALA A 56 27.53 4.74 -6.22
N GLU A 57 27.02 3.69 -5.58
CA GLU A 57 26.93 3.66 -4.13
C GLU A 57 28.33 3.77 -3.52
N THR A 58 28.51 4.73 -2.62
CA THR A 58 29.76 4.95 -1.89
C THR A 58 29.71 4.28 -0.53
N TRP A 59 30.84 3.84 0.00
CA TRP A 59 30.93 3.32 1.37
C TRP A 59 32.06 4.03 2.09
N ASP A 60 31.76 4.68 3.21
CA ASP A 60 32.78 5.28 4.05
C ASP A 60 33.48 4.23 4.89
N LEU A 61 34.81 4.22 4.81
CA LEU A 61 35.62 3.22 5.49
C LEU A 61 35.54 3.34 7.02
N TYR A 62 35.46 4.56 7.57
CA TYR A 62 35.42 4.74 9.02
C TYR A 62 34.08 4.27 9.57
N ALA A 63 32.97 4.70 8.96
CA ALA A 63 31.63 4.30 9.34
C ALA A 63 31.42 2.78 9.23
N SER A 64 31.95 2.13 8.19
CA SER A 64 31.90 0.66 8.08
C SER A 64 32.68 -0.08 9.17
N MET A 65 33.73 0.54 9.73
CA MET A 65 34.57 -0.09 10.76
C MET A 65 34.05 0.16 12.18
N PHE A 66 33.54 1.36 12.45
CA PHE A 66 33.24 1.84 13.81
C PHE A 66 31.81 2.36 14.00
N GLY A 67 31.01 2.41 12.93
CA GLY A 67 29.62 2.84 12.97
C GLY A 67 29.45 4.36 12.83
N GLY A 68 28.19 4.78 12.93
CA GLY A 68 27.76 6.13 12.61
C GLY A 68 27.60 6.34 11.10
N VAL A 69 27.09 7.51 10.72
CA VAL A 69 26.75 7.85 9.33
C VAL A 69 27.71 8.93 8.83
N PRO A 70 28.27 8.82 7.61
CA PRO A 70 29.17 9.83 7.06
C PRO A 70 28.49 11.17 6.87
N ALA A 71 29.17 12.26 7.23
CA ALA A 71 28.65 13.61 7.07
C ALA A 71 28.25 13.95 5.62
N SER A 72 28.99 13.42 4.63
CA SER A 72 28.69 13.62 3.20
C SER A 72 27.40 12.94 2.75
N GLU A 73 27.06 11.77 3.33
CA GLU A 73 25.81 11.07 2.98
C GLU A 73 24.60 11.69 3.69
N VAL A 74 24.77 12.20 4.91
CA VAL A 74 23.74 13.04 5.54
C VAL A 74 23.54 14.34 4.76
N GLN A 75 24.60 14.94 4.23
CA GLN A 75 24.54 16.14 3.40
C GLN A 75 23.82 15.89 2.05
N ALA A 76 23.82 14.67 1.53
CA ALA A 76 23.06 14.34 0.32
C ALA A 76 21.53 14.51 0.50
N LEU A 77 21.06 14.70 1.73
CA LEU A 77 19.66 15.02 2.07
C LEU A 77 19.41 16.52 2.30
N ASP A 78 20.34 17.40 1.88
CA ASP A 78 20.27 18.86 2.08
C ASP A 78 18.97 19.50 1.56
N ASP A 79 18.38 18.97 0.48
CA ASP A 79 17.10 19.44 -0.04
C ASP A 79 16.01 19.34 1.04
N PHE A 80 15.98 18.26 1.81
CA PHE A 80 15.05 18.07 2.93
C PHE A 80 15.41 18.95 4.13
N TRP A 81 16.70 19.09 4.45
CA TRP A 81 17.16 19.92 5.58
C TRP A 81 16.85 21.40 5.37
N SER A 82 16.82 21.87 4.12
CA SER A 82 16.42 23.23 3.78
C SER A 82 14.96 23.52 4.12
N VAL A 83 14.10 22.50 4.08
CA VAL A 83 12.66 22.60 4.37
C VAL A 83 12.34 22.26 5.83
N TRP A 84 13.07 21.30 6.42
CA TRP A 84 12.88 20.83 7.79
C TRP A 84 14.14 21.04 8.65
N PRO A 85 14.58 22.29 8.87
CA PRO A 85 15.85 22.58 9.53
C PRO A 85 15.92 22.07 10.98
N SER A 86 14.80 22.01 11.71
CA SER A 86 14.77 21.50 13.08
C SER A 86 14.89 19.97 13.16
N LEU A 87 14.60 19.25 12.06
CA LEU A 87 14.55 17.79 12.04
C LEU A 87 15.94 17.17 12.11
N ARG A 88 16.93 17.75 11.43
CA ARG A 88 18.30 17.21 11.38
C ARG A 88 18.85 16.96 12.79
N GLY A 89 18.72 17.93 13.69
CA GLY A 89 19.21 17.82 15.07
C GLY A 89 18.41 16.87 15.97
N GLN A 90 17.24 16.41 15.52
CA GLN A 90 16.45 15.39 16.21
C GLN A 90 16.82 13.97 15.75
N LEU A 91 17.21 13.83 14.48
CA LEU A 91 17.63 12.54 13.91
C LEU A 91 19.11 12.24 14.15
N TYR A 92 19.95 13.28 14.23
CA TYR A 92 21.39 13.15 14.16
C TYR A 92 22.11 14.05 15.16
N ARG A 93 23.23 13.56 15.68
CA ARG A 93 24.20 14.34 16.46
C ARG A 93 25.55 14.36 15.77
N ASP A 94 26.11 15.55 15.65
CA ASP A 94 27.49 15.73 15.20
C ASP A 94 28.44 15.29 16.32
N GLU A 95 29.30 14.30 16.07
CA GLU A 95 30.40 13.91 16.96
C GLU A 95 31.75 14.40 16.41
N ALA A 96 32.79 14.34 17.23
CA ALA A 96 34.12 14.78 16.83
C ALA A 96 34.70 13.85 15.74
N GLY A 97 34.63 14.28 14.48
CA GLY A 97 35.06 13.52 13.30
C GLY A 97 34.09 13.75 12.13
N SER A 98 34.31 13.08 11.00
CA SER A 98 33.38 13.11 9.85
C SER A 98 32.16 12.18 10.03
N SER A 99 31.97 11.59 11.22
CA SER A 99 30.89 10.65 11.54
C SER A 99 29.78 11.32 12.36
N ILE A 100 28.53 11.00 12.01
CA ILE A 100 27.30 11.54 12.59
C ILE A 100 26.53 10.38 13.22
N VAL A 101 26.09 10.56 14.46
CA VAL A 101 25.42 9.49 15.22
C VAL A 101 23.90 9.60 15.08
N PRO A 102 23.20 8.53 14.65
CA PRO A 102 21.75 8.45 14.71
C PRO A 102 21.23 8.55 16.16
N LEU A 103 20.24 9.40 16.40
CA LEU A 103 19.65 9.64 17.72
C LEU A 103 18.28 8.98 17.92
N ALA A 104 17.54 8.79 16.83
CA ALA A 104 16.15 8.37 16.87
C ALA A 104 16.03 6.84 16.89
N ASN A 105 15.46 6.29 17.95
CA ASN A 105 15.08 4.87 18.02
C ASN A 105 13.96 4.52 17.03
N ASP A 106 13.04 5.47 16.82
CA ASP A 106 11.98 5.38 15.82
C ASP A 106 12.04 6.62 14.93
N VAL A 107 12.68 6.45 13.77
CA VAL A 107 12.81 7.50 12.76
C VAL A 107 11.44 7.98 12.31
N ALA A 108 10.50 7.07 12.03
CA ALA A 108 9.21 7.41 11.45
C ALA A 108 8.38 8.27 12.41
N SER A 109 8.32 7.87 13.70
CA SER A 109 7.64 8.66 14.73
C SER A 109 8.32 10.02 14.97
N THR A 110 9.64 10.08 14.91
CA THR A 110 10.40 11.33 15.08
C THR A 110 10.12 12.31 13.94
N VAL A 111 10.15 11.84 12.69
CA VAL A 111 9.86 12.65 11.50
C VAL A 111 8.43 13.15 11.52
N ARG A 112 7.43 12.26 11.67
CA ARG A 112 6.01 12.66 11.72
C ARG A 112 5.68 13.54 12.92
N GLY A 113 6.45 13.43 14.00
CA GLY A 113 6.31 14.25 15.20
C GLY A 113 6.84 15.68 15.07
N ASN A 114 7.76 15.91 14.14
CA ASN A 114 8.50 17.16 13.99
C ASN A 114 7.62 18.36 13.57
N ALA A 115 7.96 19.55 14.06
CA ALA A 115 7.20 20.77 13.83
C ALA A 115 7.28 21.25 12.37
N ASP A 116 8.46 21.22 11.75
CA ASP A 116 8.63 21.67 10.36
C ASP A 116 7.93 20.71 9.39
N VAL A 117 7.97 19.41 9.66
CA VAL A 117 7.26 18.38 8.87
C VAL A 117 5.75 18.59 8.95
N LYS A 118 5.19 18.79 10.15
CA LYS A 118 3.76 19.10 10.31
C LYS A 118 3.37 20.40 9.62
N ASN A 119 4.20 21.44 9.73
CA ASN A 119 3.96 22.71 9.05
C ASN A 119 4.01 22.55 7.52
N PHE A 120 4.89 21.69 7.00
CA PHE A 120 4.96 21.36 5.58
C PHE A 120 3.66 20.70 5.08
N SER A 121 3.18 19.64 5.76
CA SER A 121 1.90 19.01 5.40
C SER A 121 0.73 19.99 5.48
N GLN A 122 0.71 20.86 6.50
CA GLN A 122 -0.32 21.90 6.61
C GLN A 122 -0.26 22.90 5.45
N ARG A 123 0.94 23.32 5.02
CA ARG A 123 1.10 24.22 3.87
C ARG A 123 0.58 23.61 2.57
N VAL A 124 0.80 22.32 2.36
CA VAL A 124 0.25 21.58 1.21
C VAL A 124 -1.28 21.55 1.29
N ALA A 125 -1.84 21.18 2.44
CA ALA A 125 -3.28 21.17 2.64
C ALA A 125 -3.91 22.56 2.44
N ASP A 126 -3.29 23.62 2.94
CA ASP A 126 -3.75 25.00 2.79
C ASP A 126 -3.72 25.48 1.34
N ALA A 127 -2.65 25.16 0.60
CA ALA A 127 -2.54 25.51 -0.82
C ALA A 127 -3.60 24.81 -1.68
N LEU A 128 -3.99 23.59 -1.29
CA LEU A 128 -4.99 22.79 -1.99
C LEU A 128 -6.42 22.96 -1.43
N ALA A 129 -6.62 23.74 -0.36
CA ALA A 129 -7.91 23.84 0.31
C ALA A 129 -9.03 24.42 -0.58
N GLY A 130 -8.67 25.27 -1.55
CA GLY A 130 -9.62 25.86 -2.50
C GLY A 130 -10.00 24.96 -3.66
N ILE A 131 -9.22 23.91 -3.93
CA ILE A 131 -9.38 23.04 -5.11
C ILE A 131 -10.77 22.38 -5.15
N PRO A 132 -11.33 21.82 -4.06
CA PRO A 132 -12.64 21.17 -4.13
C PRO A 132 -13.76 22.10 -4.61
N SER A 133 -13.83 23.31 -4.06
CA SER A 133 -14.85 24.30 -4.46
C SER A 133 -14.71 24.75 -5.92
N LEU A 134 -13.47 24.84 -6.39
CA LEU A 134 -13.15 25.19 -7.76
C LEU A 134 -13.56 24.06 -8.72
N LEU A 135 -13.24 22.81 -8.37
CA LEU A 135 -13.62 21.63 -9.16
C LEU A 135 -15.13 21.45 -9.20
N GLU A 136 -15.83 21.67 -8.09
CA GLU A 136 -17.28 21.57 -8.04
C GLU A 136 -17.94 22.57 -9.00
N THR A 137 -17.47 23.83 -8.99
CA THR A 137 -17.95 24.86 -9.92
C THR A 137 -17.65 24.48 -11.37
N ARG A 138 -16.44 24.01 -11.66
CA ARG A 138 -15.99 23.77 -13.05
C ARG A 138 -16.57 22.49 -13.62
N LEU A 139 -16.58 21.40 -12.86
CA LEU A 139 -16.97 20.07 -13.32
C LEU A 139 -18.45 19.76 -13.14
N ILE A 140 -19.09 20.25 -12.07
CA ILE A 140 -20.46 19.87 -11.73
C ILE A 140 -21.43 20.96 -12.15
N ASP A 141 -21.21 22.21 -11.75
CA ASP A 141 -22.14 23.31 -12.05
C ASP A 141 -22.18 23.66 -13.55
N ASN A 142 -21.10 23.37 -14.29
CA ASN A 142 -20.96 23.68 -15.73
C ASN A 142 -20.83 22.43 -16.62
N VAL A 143 -21.27 21.26 -16.15
CA VAL A 143 -21.04 19.97 -16.85
C VAL A 143 -21.56 19.94 -18.30
N GLU A 144 -22.65 20.65 -18.61
CA GLU A 144 -23.30 20.60 -19.93
C GLU A 144 -22.46 21.24 -21.06
N GLU A 145 -21.63 22.23 -20.74
CA GLU A 145 -20.83 23.00 -21.71
C GLU A 145 -19.33 22.69 -21.63
N LEU A 146 -18.94 21.75 -20.77
CA LEU A 146 -17.56 21.44 -20.44
C LEU A 146 -16.84 20.69 -21.59
N ASP A 147 -15.70 21.22 -22.02
CA ASP A 147 -14.76 20.48 -22.89
C ASP A 147 -13.79 19.70 -22.00
N ALA A 148 -13.98 18.37 -21.90
CA ALA A 148 -13.19 17.52 -21.01
C ALA A 148 -11.68 17.57 -21.30
N VAL A 149 -11.26 17.71 -22.56
CA VAL A 149 -9.83 17.74 -22.87
C VAL A 149 -9.22 19.09 -22.48
N ALA A 150 -9.93 20.18 -22.79
CA ALA A 150 -9.46 21.51 -22.41
C ALA A 150 -9.47 21.73 -20.90
N GLU A 151 -10.43 21.12 -20.20
CA GLU A 151 -10.63 21.28 -18.77
C GLU A 151 -9.55 20.57 -17.94
N GLU A 152 -9.13 19.38 -18.34
CA GLU A 152 -8.00 18.67 -17.72
C GLU A 152 -6.74 19.55 -17.70
N GLY A 153 -6.38 20.11 -18.86
CA GLY A 153 -5.23 20.99 -18.99
C GLY A 153 -5.40 22.34 -18.27
N ALA A 154 -6.63 22.77 -17.99
CA ALA A 154 -6.89 23.94 -17.16
C ALA A 154 -6.68 23.62 -15.67
N ILE A 155 -7.19 22.49 -15.20
CA ILE A 155 -7.03 22.03 -13.81
C ILE A 155 -5.56 21.71 -13.51
N ALA A 156 -4.86 21.04 -14.43
CA ALA A 156 -3.42 20.77 -14.30
C ALA A 156 -2.62 22.05 -14.02
N ARG A 157 -2.88 23.11 -14.78
CA ARG A 157 -2.22 24.43 -14.58
C ARG A 157 -2.55 25.05 -13.23
N ILE A 158 -3.79 24.91 -12.77
CA ILE A 158 -4.21 25.42 -11.45
C ILE A 158 -3.48 24.67 -10.34
N LEU A 159 -3.32 23.35 -10.46
CA LEU A 159 -2.56 22.53 -9.51
C LEU A 159 -1.08 22.92 -9.52
N ASP A 160 -0.48 23.07 -10.70
CA ASP A 160 0.90 23.54 -10.85
C ASP A 160 1.12 24.90 -10.16
N GLU A 161 0.22 25.86 -10.40
CA GLU A 161 0.28 27.19 -9.79
C GLU A 161 0.10 27.15 -8.27
N ALA A 162 -0.81 26.30 -7.76
CA ALA A 162 -1.03 26.14 -6.33
C ALA A 162 0.20 25.54 -5.62
N LEU A 163 0.93 24.65 -6.29
CA LEU A 163 2.06 23.92 -5.71
C LEU A 163 3.44 24.53 -6.01
N ALA A 164 3.55 25.46 -6.97
CA ALA A 164 4.83 26.04 -7.41
C ALA A 164 5.71 26.65 -6.29
N GLY A 165 5.11 27.04 -5.16
CA GLY A 165 5.81 27.61 -3.99
C GLY A 165 6.11 26.62 -2.87
N ILE A 166 5.87 25.33 -3.07
CA ILE A 166 6.04 24.29 -2.06
C ILE A 166 7.21 23.39 -2.44
N PRO A 167 8.39 23.56 -1.81
CA PRO A 167 9.53 22.69 -2.07
C PRO A 167 9.22 21.21 -1.79
N LEU A 168 9.96 20.29 -2.42
CA LEU A 168 9.85 18.83 -2.31
C LEU A 168 8.58 18.20 -2.92
N VAL A 169 7.51 18.95 -3.17
CA VAL A 169 6.33 18.42 -3.88
C VAL A 169 6.56 18.56 -5.39
N ASP A 170 6.52 17.44 -6.10
CA ASP A 170 6.65 17.42 -7.56
C ASP A 170 5.30 17.71 -8.22
N ALA A 171 5.25 18.75 -9.06
CA ALA A 171 4.05 19.11 -9.82
C ALA A 171 3.59 17.99 -10.77
N TYR A 172 4.54 17.18 -11.27
CA TYR A 172 4.20 16.04 -12.12
C TYR A 172 3.47 14.93 -11.36
N ASP A 173 3.67 14.80 -10.04
CA ASP A 173 2.91 13.84 -9.22
C ASP A 173 1.46 14.30 -9.02
N ALA A 174 1.25 15.61 -8.86
CA ALA A 174 -0.09 16.19 -8.85
C ALA A 174 -0.81 16.02 -10.19
N TYR A 175 -0.08 16.18 -11.31
CA TYR A 175 -0.59 15.86 -12.64
C TYR A 175 -0.97 14.38 -12.78
N GLN A 176 -0.14 13.45 -12.27
CA GLN A 176 -0.49 12.02 -12.30
C GLN A 176 -1.77 11.72 -11.51
N ALA A 177 -1.93 12.34 -10.34
CA ALA A 177 -3.13 12.17 -9.53
C ALA A 177 -4.39 12.66 -10.27
N LEU A 178 -4.29 13.76 -11.02
CA LEU A 178 -5.36 14.26 -11.88
C LEU A 178 -5.66 13.29 -13.02
N ASP A 179 -4.65 12.89 -13.80
CA ASP A 179 -4.79 12.01 -14.97
C ASP A 179 -5.44 10.66 -14.59
N ASP A 180 -4.98 10.05 -13.49
CA ASP A 180 -5.55 8.81 -12.96
C ASP A 180 -7.06 8.93 -12.66
N ALA A 181 -7.49 10.09 -12.14
CA ALA A 181 -8.90 10.37 -11.85
C ALA A 181 -9.67 10.77 -13.12
N TRP A 182 -9.00 11.41 -14.07
CA TRP A 182 -9.64 12.10 -15.19
C TRP A 182 -10.39 11.16 -16.12
N SER A 183 -9.85 9.96 -16.37
CA SER A 183 -10.49 8.99 -17.26
C SER A 183 -11.93 8.66 -16.84
N GLY A 184 -12.18 8.49 -15.54
CA GLY A 184 -13.52 8.26 -15.02
C GLY A 184 -14.42 9.49 -15.10
N ILE A 185 -13.86 10.66 -14.76
CA ILE A 185 -14.57 11.94 -14.82
C ILE A 185 -15.02 12.24 -16.27
N ALA A 186 -14.12 12.11 -17.24
CA ALA A 186 -14.40 12.38 -18.64
C ALA A 186 -15.50 11.48 -19.21
N ILE A 187 -15.51 10.19 -18.87
CA ILE A 187 -16.56 9.25 -19.27
C ILE A 187 -17.91 9.68 -18.68
N ASP A 188 -17.95 10.02 -17.39
CA ASP A 188 -19.21 10.43 -16.77
C ASP A 188 -19.71 11.77 -17.31
N VAL A 189 -18.82 12.74 -17.57
CA VAL A 189 -19.14 14.01 -18.22
C VAL A 189 -19.79 13.75 -19.59
N GLU A 190 -19.21 12.86 -20.41
CA GLU A 190 -19.78 12.49 -21.70
C GLU A 190 -21.19 11.91 -21.55
N ILE A 191 -21.41 11.04 -20.57
CA ILE A 191 -22.73 10.48 -20.26
C ILE A 191 -23.71 11.60 -19.88
N LEU A 192 -23.31 12.54 -19.03
CA LEU A 192 -24.17 13.63 -18.57
C LEU A 192 -24.50 14.63 -19.69
N GLN A 193 -23.57 14.89 -20.60
CA GLN A 193 -23.80 15.76 -21.76
C GLN A 193 -24.69 15.10 -22.81
N THR A 194 -24.55 13.79 -23.02
CA THR A 194 -25.30 13.06 -24.06
C THR A 194 -26.69 12.61 -23.59
N GLU A 195 -26.83 12.26 -22.32
CA GLU A 195 -28.07 11.72 -21.75
C GLU A 195 -28.80 12.68 -20.78
N GLY A 196 -28.17 13.80 -20.43
CA GLY A 196 -28.66 14.80 -19.47
C GLY A 196 -28.38 14.44 -18.00
N ALA A 197 -28.54 15.43 -17.11
CA ALA A 197 -28.29 15.30 -15.66
C ALA A 197 -29.08 14.17 -14.98
N GLY A 198 -30.19 13.72 -15.57
CA GLY A 198 -30.95 12.56 -15.09
C GLY A 198 -30.19 11.23 -15.15
N ALA A 199 -29.07 11.14 -15.89
CA ALA A 199 -28.25 9.93 -16.00
C ALA A 199 -27.64 9.48 -14.66
N VAL A 200 -27.41 10.41 -13.72
CA VAL A 200 -26.95 10.10 -12.35
C VAL A 200 -27.90 9.14 -11.61
N ARG A 201 -29.19 9.17 -11.97
CA ARG A 201 -30.26 8.37 -11.35
C ARG A 201 -30.54 7.07 -12.08
N LYS A 202 -29.75 6.74 -13.11
CA LYS A 202 -29.94 5.52 -13.89
C LYS A 202 -29.06 4.39 -13.37
N VAL A 203 -29.58 3.18 -13.51
CA VAL A 203 -28.82 1.95 -13.33
C VAL A 203 -28.87 1.13 -14.61
N ASP A 204 -27.83 0.36 -14.87
CA ASP A 204 -27.73 -0.55 -16.00
C ASP A 204 -27.62 -2.00 -15.52
N PRO A 205 -28.07 -2.98 -16.33
CA PRO A 205 -27.82 -4.39 -16.07
C PRO A 205 -26.32 -4.67 -15.96
N ASN A 206 -25.89 -5.28 -14.85
CA ASN A 206 -24.50 -5.69 -14.70
C ASN A 206 -24.25 -6.99 -15.46
N MET A 207 -23.51 -6.94 -16.56
CA MET A 207 -23.25 -8.11 -17.41
C MET A 207 -21.90 -8.72 -17.06
N VAL A 208 -21.90 -9.99 -16.63
CA VAL A 208 -20.69 -10.72 -16.27
C VAL A 208 -20.55 -12.01 -17.08
N VAL A 209 -19.31 -12.33 -17.46
CA VAL A 209 -19.01 -13.57 -18.17
C VAL A 209 -18.94 -14.72 -17.16
N LYS A 210 -19.82 -15.72 -17.30
CA LYS A 210 -19.79 -16.94 -16.49
C LYS A 210 -19.61 -18.16 -17.39
N LYS A 211 -18.80 -19.12 -16.93
CA LYS A 211 -18.64 -20.42 -17.61
C LYS A 211 -19.87 -21.28 -17.39
N LYS A 212 -20.59 -21.60 -18.48
CA LYS A 212 -21.69 -22.57 -18.47
C LYS A 212 -21.36 -23.69 -19.46
N GLY A 213 -21.13 -24.90 -18.94
CA GLY A 213 -20.80 -26.06 -19.77
C GLY A 213 -19.47 -25.95 -20.52
N GLY A 214 -18.49 -25.20 -20.00
CA GLY A 214 -17.18 -25.02 -20.61
C GLY A 214 -17.08 -23.90 -21.65
N ALA A 215 -18.19 -23.19 -21.93
CA ALA A 215 -18.22 -22.00 -22.78
C ALA A 215 -18.48 -20.74 -21.94
N ASP A 216 -17.92 -19.62 -22.39
CA ASP A 216 -18.12 -18.30 -21.81
C ASP A 216 -19.48 -17.74 -22.26
N VAL A 217 -20.35 -17.41 -21.30
CA VAL A 217 -21.69 -16.87 -21.55
C VAL A 217 -21.88 -15.60 -20.71
N GLU A 218 -22.24 -14.50 -21.35
CA GLU A 218 -22.65 -13.28 -20.67
C GLU A 218 -24.02 -13.46 -20.02
N VAL A 219 -24.09 -13.22 -18.70
CA VAL A 219 -25.33 -13.26 -17.93
C VAL A 219 -25.44 -12.02 -17.06
N GLN A 220 -26.66 -11.54 -16.87
CA GLN A 220 -26.91 -10.46 -15.93
C GLN A 220 -26.69 -10.95 -14.49
N ASP A 221 -25.94 -10.18 -13.72
CA ASP A 221 -25.65 -10.39 -12.30
C ASP A 221 -25.88 -9.09 -11.52
N GLY A 222 -27.15 -8.77 -11.33
CA GLY A 222 -27.60 -7.55 -10.67
C GLY A 222 -27.57 -6.32 -11.56
N TRP A 223 -27.15 -5.21 -10.97
CA TRP A 223 -27.24 -3.85 -11.49
C TRP A 223 -25.98 -3.09 -11.13
N VAL A 224 -25.59 -2.13 -11.96
CA VAL A 224 -24.55 -1.15 -11.68
C VAL A 224 -25.12 0.24 -11.92
N GLY A 225 -24.63 1.25 -11.21
CA GLY A 225 -25.05 2.62 -11.47
C GLY A 225 -24.43 3.11 -12.77
N ARG A 226 -25.21 3.87 -13.55
CA ARG A 226 -24.74 4.40 -14.85
C ARG A 226 -23.60 5.41 -14.67
N VAL A 227 -23.71 6.23 -13.62
CA VAL A 227 -22.71 7.23 -13.23
C VAL A 227 -22.24 6.96 -11.80
N VAL A 228 -23.13 6.86 -10.82
CA VAL A 228 -22.71 6.70 -9.41
C VAL A 228 -22.52 5.23 -9.05
N PRO A 229 -21.36 4.82 -8.52
CA PRO A 229 -21.14 3.45 -8.04
C PRO A 229 -22.11 3.05 -6.91
N PHE A 230 -22.50 1.78 -6.87
CA PHE A 230 -23.39 1.25 -5.82
C PHE A 230 -22.74 1.35 -4.44
N GLU A 231 -21.44 1.05 -4.38
CA GLU A 231 -20.63 1.10 -3.15
C GLU A 231 -20.71 2.48 -2.51
N LEU A 232 -20.58 3.55 -3.32
CA LEU A 232 -20.63 4.93 -2.84
C LEU A 232 -22.01 5.29 -2.28
N VAL A 233 -23.09 4.85 -2.94
CA VAL A 233 -24.46 5.08 -2.46
C VAL A 233 -24.72 4.31 -1.16
N GLN A 234 -24.21 3.07 -1.07
CA GLN A 234 -24.34 2.26 0.13
C GLN A 234 -23.62 2.89 1.32
N GLU A 235 -22.38 3.35 1.11
CA GLU A 235 -21.59 4.01 2.15
C GLU A 235 -22.25 5.29 2.67
N ARG A 236 -22.85 6.09 1.79
CA ARG A 236 -23.44 7.39 2.14
C ARG A 236 -24.85 7.27 2.72
N TYR A 237 -25.68 6.37 2.20
CA TYR A 237 -27.12 6.35 2.49
C TYR A 237 -27.64 5.04 3.07
N LEU A 238 -26.88 3.94 3.03
CA LEU A 238 -27.27 2.60 3.50
C LEU A 238 -26.21 2.00 4.44
N SER A 239 -25.60 2.86 5.27
CA SER A 239 -24.49 2.51 6.16
C SER A 239 -24.88 1.49 7.23
N ASP A 240 -26.14 1.49 7.68
CA ASP A 240 -26.64 0.55 8.68
C ASP A 240 -26.75 -0.87 8.12
N GLU A 241 -27.21 -1.01 6.88
CA GLU A 241 -27.25 -2.28 6.16
C GLU A 241 -25.84 -2.81 5.87
N LEU A 242 -24.91 -1.94 5.44
CA LEU A 242 -23.50 -2.29 5.28
C LEU A 242 -22.90 -2.78 6.59
N LYS A 243 -23.17 -2.09 7.71
CA LYS A 243 -22.69 -2.50 9.02
C LYS A 243 -23.23 -3.86 9.44
N GLN A 244 -24.51 -4.13 9.22
CA GLN A 244 -25.09 -5.46 9.50
C GLN A 244 -24.42 -6.56 8.67
N ILE A 245 -24.13 -6.31 7.40
CA ILE A 245 -23.41 -7.24 6.52
C ILE A 245 -21.98 -7.47 7.04
N ALA A 246 -21.27 -6.40 7.40
CA ALA A 246 -19.92 -6.48 7.95
C ALA A 246 -19.88 -7.28 9.27
N GLU A 247 -20.82 -7.04 10.18
CA GLU A 247 -20.95 -7.79 11.45
C GLU A 247 -21.21 -9.30 11.20
N MET A 248 -22.03 -9.64 10.20
CA MET A 248 -22.26 -11.04 9.82
C MET A 248 -21.01 -11.68 9.21
N GLN A 249 -20.26 -10.95 8.37
CA GLN A 249 -18.99 -11.43 7.79
C GLN A 249 -17.92 -11.62 8.87
N GLU A 250 -17.82 -10.67 9.80
CA GLU A 250 -16.90 -10.76 10.93
C GLU A 250 -17.24 -11.97 11.81
N ARG A 251 -18.53 -12.20 12.11
CA ARG A 251 -18.96 -13.39 12.86
C ARG A 251 -18.62 -14.68 12.13
N LEU A 252 -18.76 -14.74 10.80
CA LEU A 252 -18.34 -15.91 10.02
C LEU A 252 -16.84 -16.18 10.16
N GLY A 253 -16.00 -15.14 10.09
CA GLY A 253 -14.56 -15.28 10.33
C GLY A 253 -14.24 -15.75 11.75
N ARG A 254 -14.97 -15.26 12.77
CA ARG A 254 -14.81 -15.75 14.15
C ARG A 254 -15.25 -17.20 14.31
N ILE A 255 -16.30 -17.64 13.62
CA ILE A 255 -16.73 -19.05 13.64
C ILE A 255 -15.64 -19.95 13.05
N GLU A 256 -14.99 -19.54 11.97
CA GLU A 256 -13.87 -20.28 11.37
C GLU A 256 -12.73 -20.46 12.38
N GLN A 257 -12.34 -19.39 13.07
CA GLN A 257 -11.34 -19.45 14.14
C GLN A 257 -11.77 -20.35 15.30
N GLU A 258 -13.02 -20.24 15.76
CA GLU A 258 -13.53 -21.08 16.85
C GLU A 258 -13.61 -22.58 16.49
N LEU A 259 -13.78 -22.91 15.21
CA LEU A 259 -13.75 -24.28 14.70
C LEU A 259 -12.32 -24.82 14.61
N GLU A 260 -11.37 -24.00 14.19
CA GLU A 260 -9.94 -24.34 14.18
C GLU A 260 -9.42 -24.59 15.61
N GLU A 261 -9.70 -23.68 16.55
CA GLU A 261 -9.39 -23.86 17.97
C GLU A 261 -10.02 -25.13 18.56
N ALA A 262 -11.24 -25.47 18.12
CA ALA A 262 -11.93 -26.68 18.55
C ALA A 262 -11.23 -27.95 18.03
N LEU A 263 -10.65 -27.92 16.83
CA LEU A 263 -9.88 -29.04 16.28
C LEU A 263 -8.52 -29.18 16.95
N ASP A 264 -7.83 -28.07 17.19
CA ASP A 264 -6.51 -28.06 17.85
C ASP A 264 -6.58 -28.53 19.31
N GLY A 265 -7.74 -28.34 19.96
CA GLY A 265 -8.00 -28.83 21.32
C GLY A 265 -8.26 -30.35 21.43
N LEU A 266 -8.31 -31.08 20.32
CA LEU A 266 -8.49 -32.54 20.29
C LEU A 266 -7.14 -33.27 20.22
N ASP A 267 -7.05 -34.42 20.87
CA ASP A 267 -5.88 -35.30 20.73
C ASP A 267 -5.93 -36.15 19.42
N GLU A 268 -4.83 -36.86 19.12
CA GLU A 268 -4.70 -37.65 17.89
C GLU A 268 -5.71 -38.82 17.80
N GLU A 269 -6.15 -39.37 18.93
CA GLU A 269 -7.15 -40.44 18.97
C GLU A 269 -8.55 -39.86 18.68
N GLU A 270 -8.87 -38.72 19.28
CA GLU A 270 -10.09 -37.94 19.04
C GLU A 270 -10.15 -37.44 17.58
N LYS A 271 -9.02 -37.01 17.01
CA LYS A 271 -8.90 -36.57 15.59
C LYS A 271 -9.09 -37.70 14.59
N SER A 272 -8.88 -38.95 14.99
CA SER A 272 -9.15 -40.14 14.17
C SER A 272 -10.64 -40.46 14.03
N SER A 273 -11.52 -39.66 14.64
CA SER A 273 -12.97 -39.83 14.57
C SER A 273 -13.54 -39.57 13.17
N PRO A 274 -14.58 -40.29 12.72
CA PRO A 274 -15.27 -40.02 11.46
C PRO A 274 -15.88 -38.61 11.33
N ALA A 275 -16.02 -37.89 12.46
CA ALA A 275 -16.49 -36.50 12.47
C ALA A 275 -15.46 -35.51 11.91
N ILE A 276 -14.22 -35.94 11.70
CA ILE A 276 -13.09 -35.14 11.22
C ILE A 276 -12.55 -35.77 9.93
N ASN A 277 -12.04 -34.96 9.01
CA ASN A 277 -11.45 -35.43 7.75
C ASN A 277 -10.13 -36.18 7.97
N GLU A 278 -9.67 -36.89 6.94
CA GLU A 278 -8.48 -37.78 7.03
C GLU A 278 -7.18 -37.04 7.38
N ASP A 279 -7.09 -35.74 7.08
CA ASP A 279 -5.95 -34.88 7.39
C ASP A 279 -6.09 -34.13 8.73
N GLY A 280 -7.19 -34.30 9.47
CA GLY A 280 -7.37 -33.73 10.80
C GLY A 280 -7.61 -32.22 10.85
N THR A 281 -7.92 -31.61 9.71
CA THR A 281 -7.96 -30.14 9.51
C THR A 281 -9.38 -29.56 9.46
N ALA A 282 -10.42 -30.39 9.34
CA ALA A 282 -11.79 -29.92 9.20
C ALA A 282 -12.83 -30.94 9.68
N PHE A 283 -13.98 -30.44 10.13
CA PHE A 283 -15.11 -31.30 10.48
C PHE A 283 -15.90 -31.77 9.24
N VAL A 284 -16.28 -33.04 9.23
CA VAL A 284 -17.14 -33.65 8.22
C VAL A 284 -18.60 -33.44 8.62
N ALA A 285 -19.27 -32.46 8.00
CA ALA A 285 -20.61 -32.00 8.41
C ALA A 285 -21.67 -33.09 8.62
N SER A 286 -21.68 -34.16 7.81
CA SER A 286 -22.66 -35.25 7.95
C SER A 286 -22.37 -36.15 9.16
N GLU A 287 -21.10 -36.42 9.45
CA GLU A 287 -20.67 -37.29 10.54
C GLU A 287 -20.61 -36.51 11.86
N LEU A 288 -20.15 -35.26 11.85
CA LEU A 288 -20.21 -34.35 12.98
C LEU A 288 -21.64 -34.26 13.54
N LYS A 289 -22.63 -34.14 12.66
CA LYS A 289 -24.04 -34.08 13.05
C LYS A 289 -24.54 -35.36 13.73
N LYS A 290 -23.99 -36.52 13.37
CA LYS A 290 -24.32 -37.80 14.04
C LYS A 290 -23.62 -37.85 15.41
N ALA A 291 -22.33 -37.56 15.45
CA ALA A 291 -21.52 -37.52 16.67
C ALA A 291 -22.11 -36.56 17.71
N ALA A 292 -22.45 -35.33 17.31
CA ALA A 292 -23.08 -34.33 18.17
C ALA A 292 -24.44 -34.79 18.72
N LYS A 293 -25.24 -35.52 17.95
CA LYS A 293 -26.54 -36.06 18.42
C LYS A 293 -26.39 -37.18 19.44
N GLU A 294 -25.34 -38.00 19.29
CA GLU A 294 -25.02 -39.06 20.23
C GLU A 294 -24.46 -38.46 21.53
N ALA A 295 -23.46 -37.59 21.40
CA ALA A 295 -22.86 -36.82 22.50
C ALA A 295 -23.90 -36.01 23.29
N ALA A 296 -24.89 -35.41 22.63
CA ALA A 296 -25.93 -34.61 23.30
C ALA A 296 -26.83 -35.41 24.26
N ARG A 297 -26.83 -36.74 24.19
CA ARG A 297 -27.59 -37.58 25.13
C ARG A 297 -26.88 -37.69 26.48
N HIS A 298 -25.56 -37.82 26.47
CA HIS A 298 -24.71 -37.95 27.65
C HIS A 298 -23.31 -37.38 27.38
N PRO A 299 -23.11 -36.04 27.48
CA PRO A 299 -21.82 -35.42 27.16
C PRO A 299 -20.83 -35.61 28.32
N GLU A 300 -19.93 -36.59 28.20
CA GLU A 300 -18.97 -36.95 29.26
C GLU A 300 -17.53 -36.57 28.93
N SER A 301 -17.13 -36.68 27.66
CA SER A 301 -15.75 -36.46 27.21
C SER A 301 -15.46 -35.03 26.71
N ASN A 302 -14.17 -34.72 26.52
CA ASN A 302 -13.75 -33.50 25.82
C ASN A 302 -14.28 -33.51 24.38
N PHE A 303 -14.03 -34.60 23.65
CA PHE A 303 -14.59 -34.85 22.33
C PHE A 303 -16.09 -34.57 22.23
N ASP A 304 -16.93 -35.07 23.15
CA ASP A 304 -18.38 -34.86 23.15
C ASP A 304 -18.76 -33.37 23.17
N ARG A 305 -18.07 -32.58 24.00
CA ARG A 305 -18.31 -31.14 24.10
C ARG A 305 -17.85 -30.42 22.84
N THR A 306 -16.70 -30.83 22.30
CA THR A 306 -16.15 -30.28 21.05
C THR A 306 -17.09 -30.52 19.88
N VAL A 307 -17.59 -31.74 19.67
CA VAL A 307 -18.49 -32.04 18.55
C VAL A 307 -19.85 -31.34 18.70
N ILE A 308 -20.36 -31.16 19.93
CA ILE A 308 -21.58 -30.38 20.17
C ILE A 308 -21.36 -28.90 19.84
N LYS A 309 -20.25 -28.31 20.32
CA LYS A 309 -19.89 -26.90 20.03
C LYS A 309 -19.71 -26.70 18.52
N ALA A 310 -18.90 -27.53 17.88
CA ALA A 310 -18.62 -27.46 16.45
C ALA A 310 -19.90 -27.63 15.61
N GLN A 311 -20.80 -28.54 15.99
CA GLN A 311 -22.08 -28.68 15.29
C GLN A 311 -22.95 -27.42 15.43
N GLY A 312 -22.99 -26.80 16.61
CA GLY A 312 -23.68 -25.54 16.83
C GLY A 312 -23.11 -24.40 15.98
N LEU A 313 -21.78 -24.32 15.90
CA LEU A 313 -21.06 -23.34 15.07
C LEU A 313 -21.34 -23.54 13.58
N ILE A 314 -21.32 -24.78 13.07
CA ILE A 314 -21.66 -25.06 11.66
C ILE A 314 -23.13 -24.72 11.35
N ASP A 315 -24.05 -24.98 12.29
CA ASP A 315 -25.46 -24.62 12.11
C ASP A 315 -25.64 -23.09 12.11
N GLU A 316 -24.93 -22.36 12.99
CA GLU A 316 -24.89 -20.89 13.00
C GLU A 316 -24.28 -20.33 11.71
N GLU A 317 -23.14 -20.85 11.26
CA GLU A 317 -22.46 -20.48 10.02
C GLU A 317 -23.39 -20.61 8.82
N LYS A 318 -24.15 -21.72 8.76
CA LYS A 318 -25.12 -21.96 7.70
C LYS A 318 -26.28 -20.96 7.72
N ASP A 319 -26.80 -20.62 8.90
CA ASP A 319 -27.86 -19.61 9.03
C ASP A 319 -27.33 -18.22 8.65
N LEU A 320 -26.15 -17.85 9.15
CA LEU A 320 -25.48 -16.60 8.83
C LEU A 320 -25.20 -16.47 7.35
N LYS A 321 -24.65 -17.49 6.68
CA LYS A 321 -24.43 -17.48 5.22
C LYS A 321 -25.74 -17.27 4.45
N LYS A 322 -26.84 -17.88 4.90
CA LYS A 322 -28.17 -17.68 4.30
C LYS A 322 -28.68 -16.25 4.51
N ARG A 323 -28.57 -15.72 5.73
CA ARG A 323 -28.97 -14.35 6.09
C ARG A 323 -28.13 -13.30 5.37
N LEU A 324 -26.81 -13.51 5.30
CA LEU A 324 -25.87 -12.68 4.57
C LEU A 324 -26.27 -12.59 3.11
N LYS A 325 -26.50 -13.73 2.44
CA LYS A 325 -26.95 -13.74 1.04
C LYS A 325 -28.26 -12.98 0.85
N ALA A 326 -29.23 -13.13 1.75
CA ALA A 326 -30.50 -12.42 1.69
C ALA A 326 -30.30 -10.91 1.89
N LYS A 327 -29.51 -10.50 2.89
CA LYS A 327 -29.22 -9.10 3.22
C LYS A 327 -28.39 -8.40 2.14
N SER A 328 -27.41 -9.07 1.55
CA SER A 328 -26.65 -8.55 0.41
C SER A 328 -27.56 -8.35 -0.81
N SER A 329 -28.47 -9.30 -1.09
CA SER A 329 -29.44 -9.12 -2.19
C SER A 329 -30.44 -8.00 -1.92
N GLU A 330 -30.89 -7.84 -0.68
CA GLU A 330 -31.77 -6.75 -0.25
C GLU A 330 -31.07 -5.39 -0.33
N LEU A 331 -29.81 -5.31 0.11
CA LEU A 331 -28.98 -4.11 -0.01
C LEU A 331 -28.81 -3.74 -1.49
N HIS A 332 -28.54 -4.71 -2.36
CA HIS A 332 -28.37 -4.49 -3.78
C HIS A 332 -29.61 -3.84 -4.42
N GLU A 333 -30.79 -4.40 -4.18
CA GLU A 333 -32.04 -3.83 -4.72
C GLU A 333 -32.39 -2.49 -4.07
N THR A 334 -32.16 -2.34 -2.76
CA THR A 334 -32.37 -1.06 -2.06
C THR A 334 -31.44 0.03 -2.62
N THR A 335 -30.20 -0.30 -2.95
CA THR A 335 -29.23 0.62 -3.56
C THR A 335 -29.71 1.11 -4.92
N LYS A 336 -30.21 0.18 -5.74
CA LYS A 336 -30.84 0.54 -7.02
C LYS A 336 -31.99 1.53 -6.82
N GLU A 337 -32.93 1.22 -5.93
CA GLU A 337 -34.06 2.10 -5.65
C GLU A 337 -33.62 3.46 -5.10
N ALA A 338 -32.55 3.49 -4.30
CA ALA A 338 -31.98 4.73 -3.77
C ALA A 338 -31.43 5.61 -4.90
N ILE A 339 -30.66 5.03 -5.85
CA ILE A 339 -30.14 5.73 -7.03
C ILE A 339 -31.27 6.35 -7.85
N GLU A 340 -32.31 5.56 -8.14
CA GLU A 340 -33.46 6.00 -8.94
C GLU A 340 -34.26 7.14 -8.29
N ARG A 341 -34.12 7.33 -6.97
CA ARG A 341 -34.85 8.32 -6.16
C ARG A 341 -34.01 9.48 -5.62
N LEU A 342 -32.73 9.59 -6.02
CA LEU A 342 -31.85 10.67 -5.56
C LEU A 342 -32.45 12.05 -5.86
N SER A 343 -32.41 12.96 -4.89
CA SER A 343 -32.68 14.39 -5.13
C SER A 343 -31.55 15.05 -5.90
N ASP A 344 -31.77 16.26 -6.45
CA ASP A 344 -30.72 17.00 -7.17
C ASP A 344 -29.52 17.30 -6.26
N GLU A 345 -29.78 17.64 -4.99
CA GLU A 345 -28.73 17.86 -4.00
C GLU A 345 -27.91 16.58 -3.77
N GLN A 346 -28.57 15.44 -3.57
CA GLN A 346 -27.86 14.16 -3.38
C GLN A 346 -27.07 13.74 -4.62
N CYS A 347 -27.58 14.04 -5.84
CA CYS A 347 -26.81 13.82 -7.06
C CYS A 347 -25.52 14.65 -7.05
N ARG A 348 -25.59 15.93 -6.67
CA ARG A 348 -24.41 16.81 -6.55
C ARG A 348 -23.44 16.29 -5.50
N GLU A 349 -23.91 15.96 -4.31
CA GLU A 349 -23.11 15.36 -3.23
C GLU A 349 -22.37 14.09 -3.68
N LEU A 350 -23.04 13.19 -4.39
CA LEU A 350 -22.44 11.95 -4.88
C LEU A 350 -21.41 12.19 -6.00
N LEU A 351 -21.63 13.18 -6.87
CA LEU A 351 -20.63 13.57 -7.88
C LEU A 351 -19.37 14.16 -7.22
N VAL A 352 -19.53 15.00 -6.19
CA VAL A 352 -18.40 15.49 -5.38
C VAL A 352 -17.66 14.32 -4.74
N ALA A 353 -18.40 13.40 -4.11
CA ALA A 353 -17.80 12.24 -3.45
C ALA A 353 -17.13 11.26 -4.43
N LYS A 354 -17.59 11.18 -5.68
CA LYS A 354 -17.00 10.33 -6.72
C LYS A 354 -15.77 10.97 -7.37
N TRP A 355 -15.84 12.25 -7.73
CA TRP A 355 -14.83 12.90 -8.57
C TRP A 355 -13.82 13.71 -7.77
N ILE A 356 -14.29 14.44 -6.75
CA ILE A 356 -13.51 15.49 -6.09
C ILE A 356 -12.86 14.96 -4.82
N ASP A 357 -13.61 14.30 -3.94
CA ASP A 357 -13.08 13.78 -2.67
C ASP A 357 -11.85 12.87 -2.87
N PRO A 358 -11.85 11.89 -3.81
CA PRO A 358 -10.71 11.01 -4.00
C PRO A 358 -9.49 11.74 -4.58
N LEU A 359 -9.72 12.68 -5.53
CA LEU A 359 -8.65 13.49 -6.10
C LEU A 359 -8.03 14.40 -5.03
N GLN A 360 -8.86 15.08 -4.23
CA GLN A 360 -8.40 15.92 -3.13
C GLN A 360 -7.58 15.10 -2.12
N SER A 361 -8.05 13.92 -1.75
CA SER A 361 -7.33 13.03 -0.84
C SER A 361 -5.96 12.65 -1.41
N ARG A 362 -5.88 12.32 -2.70
CA ARG A 362 -4.61 11.99 -3.37
C ARG A 362 -3.65 13.18 -3.40
N LEU A 363 -4.14 14.36 -3.76
CA LEU A 363 -3.35 15.59 -3.82
C LEU A 363 -2.79 15.99 -2.46
N VAL A 364 -3.59 15.91 -1.39
CA VAL A 364 -3.12 16.19 -0.02
C VAL A 364 -2.11 15.14 0.43
N SER A 365 -2.29 13.86 0.05
CA SER A 365 -1.36 12.78 0.41
C SER A 365 0.01 12.88 -0.28
N LEU A 366 0.21 13.77 -1.24
CA LEU A 366 1.53 14.02 -1.84
C LEU A 366 2.57 14.40 -0.79
N SER A 367 2.19 15.16 0.25
CA SER A 367 3.11 15.46 1.35
C SER A 367 3.51 14.20 2.11
N ASP A 368 2.59 13.24 2.26
CA ASP A 368 2.86 11.99 2.97
C ASP A 368 3.84 11.14 2.16
N SER A 369 3.68 11.07 0.84
CA SER A 369 4.64 10.37 -0.05
C SER A 369 6.05 10.93 0.08
N VAL A 370 6.21 12.25 0.10
CA VAL A 370 7.51 12.92 0.33
C VAL A 370 8.10 12.56 1.69
N ILE A 371 7.27 12.52 2.74
CA ILE A 371 7.68 12.16 4.09
C ILE A 371 8.11 10.69 4.17
N GLU A 372 7.33 9.78 3.59
CA GLU A 372 7.65 8.34 3.56
C GLU A 372 8.93 8.06 2.78
N GLU A 373 9.14 8.74 1.64
CA GLU A 373 10.38 8.62 0.88
C GLU A 373 11.58 9.06 1.72
N PHE A 374 11.47 10.21 2.39
CA PHE A 374 12.52 10.68 3.28
C PHE A 374 12.81 9.70 4.44
N ILE A 375 11.76 9.18 5.10
CA ILE A 375 11.89 8.18 6.15
C ILE A 375 12.63 6.94 5.62
N ALA A 376 12.25 6.45 4.43
CA ALA A 376 12.90 5.31 3.80
C ALA A 376 14.38 5.58 3.51
N ARG A 377 14.73 6.77 3.01
CA ARG A 377 16.12 7.19 2.78
C ARG A 377 16.94 7.23 4.08
N VAL A 378 16.40 7.80 5.15
CA VAL A 378 17.06 7.84 6.47
C VAL A 378 17.25 6.44 7.05
N LEU A 379 16.21 5.60 7.01
CA LEU A 379 16.29 4.21 7.48
C LEU A 379 17.33 3.40 6.69
N SER A 380 17.34 3.54 5.36
CA SER A 380 18.33 2.90 4.51
C SER A 380 19.75 3.35 4.85
N LEU A 381 19.95 4.66 5.04
CA LEU A 381 21.24 5.24 5.37
C LEU A 381 21.75 4.79 6.76
N ASN A 382 20.88 4.76 7.77
CA ASN A 382 21.25 4.29 9.09
C ASN A 382 21.58 2.80 9.07
N LYS A 383 20.74 1.99 8.41
CA LYS A 383 20.93 0.54 8.28
C LYS A 383 22.24 0.19 7.58
N LYS A 384 22.65 0.99 6.59
CA LYS A 384 23.90 0.80 5.83
C LYS A 384 25.13 0.72 6.74
N TYR A 385 25.17 1.47 7.84
CA TYR A 385 26.29 1.53 8.78
C TYR A 385 25.96 1.00 10.18
N GLU A 386 24.85 0.27 10.31
CA GLU A 386 24.38 -0.25 11.60
C GLU A 386 25.24 -1.42 12.10
N THR A 387 25.57 -2.38 11.22
CA THR A 387 26.44 -3.50 11.54
C THR A 387 27.86 -3.19 11.09
N THR A 388 28.77 -3.01 12.05
CA THR A 388 30.15 -2.64 11.76
C THR A 388 31.04 -3.87 11.62
N TYR A 389 32.21 -3.71 10.99
CA TYR A 389 33.23 -4.76 11.01
C TYR A 389 33.66 -5.10 12.45
N SER A 390 33.73 -4.11 13.34
CA SER A 390 34.02 -4.33 14.75
C SER A 390 32.97 -5.21 15.45
N ASP A 391 31.69 -5.02 15.12
CA ASP A 391 30.60 -5.84 15.65
C ASP A 391 30.70 -7.27 15.11
N ILE A 392 31.00 -7.44 13.83
CA ILE A 392 31.18 -8.77 13.22
C ILE A 392 32.34 -9.51 13.88
N CYS A 393 33.49 -8.85 14.10
CA CYS A 393 34.60 -9.46 14.82
C CYS A 393 34.22 -9.87 16.24
N THR A 394 33.50 -9.01 16.97
CA THR A 394 33.04 -9.32 18.33
C THR A 394 32.07 -10.50 18.33
N GLN A 395 31.15 -10.58 17.38
CA GLN A 395 30.23 -11.70 17.22
C GLN A 395 30.95 -13.01 16.88
N ILE A 396 31.99 -12.94 16.04
CA ILE A 396 32.85 -14.09 15.74
C ILE A 396 33.50 -14.59 17.03
N ASP A 397 34.14 -13.69 17.79
CA ASP A 397 34.80 -14.04 19.06
C ASP A 397 33.83 -14.66 20.07
N GLU A 398 32.61 -14.12 20.18
CA GLU A 398 31.54 -14.63 21.06
C GLU A 398 31.07 -16.03 20.64
N VAL A 399 30.81 -16.24 19.33
CA VAL A 399 30.37 -17.53 18.78
C VAL A 399 31.48 -18.58 18.90
N GLU A 400 32.73 -18.20 18.66
CA GLU A 400 33.88 -19.08 18.84
C GLU A 400 34.02 -19.51 20.30
N ALA A 401 33.84 -18.58 21.24
CA ALA A 401 33.85 -18.88 22.68
C ALA A 401 32.68 -19.80 23.08
N GLU A 402 31.47 -19.57 22.57
CA GLU A 402 30.32 -20.44 22.82
C GLU A 402 30.54 -21.85 22.25
N PHE A 403 31.03 -21.96 21.02
CA PHE A 403 31.33 -23.24 20.39
C PHE A 403 32.41 -24.01 21.15
N ALA A 404 33.46 -23.32 21.63
CA ALA A 404 34.46 -23.92 22.51
C ALA A 404 33.87 -24.45 23.82
N GLN A 405 32.87 -23.78 24.41
CA GLN A 405 32.15 -24.27 25.59
C GLN A 405 31.26 -25.49 25.28
N MET A 406 30.62 -25.54 24.11
CA MET A 406 29.85 -26.72 23.69
C MET A 406 30.75 -27.94 23.52
N LEU A 407 31.96 -27.74 22.98
CA LEU A 407 32.96 -28.80 22.85
C LEU A 407 33.36 -29.42 24.19
N ASP A 408 33.31 -28.68 25.31
CA ASP A 408 33.57 -29.20 26.66
C ASP A 408 32.54 -30.21 27.16
N GLN A 409 31.35 -30.24 26.55
CA GLN A 409 30.29 -31.18 26.91
C GLN A 409 30.42 -32.52 26.19
N LEU A 410 31.30 -32.61 25.20
CA LEU A 410 31.54 -33.85 24.46
C LEU A 410 32.43 -34.80 25.26
N THR A 411 32.18 -36.09 25.09
CA THR A 411 32.97 -37.17 25.70
C THR A 411 33.36 -38.18 24.63
N GLY A 412 34.56 -38.75 24.74
CA GLY A 412 35.11 -39.66 23.74
C GLY A 412 36.31 -40.43 24.27
N ASN A 413 36.99 -41.18 23.38
CA ASN A 413 38.26 -41.81 23.74
C ASN A 413 39.40 -40.77 23.75
N ASP A 414 40.59 -41.15 24.22
CA ASP A 414 41.72 -40.23 24.38
C ASP A 414 42.15 -39.53 23.07
N TYR A 415 42.01 -40.18 21.91
CA TYR A 415 42.31 -39.57 20.62
C TYR A 415 41.27 -38.51 20.22
N ASP A 416 40.00 -38.79 20.48
CA ASP A 416 38.91 -37.85 20.23
C ASP A 416 39.04 -36.61 21.13
N MET A 417 39.33 -36.82 22.43
CA MET A 417 39.51 -35.71 23.38
C MET A 417 40.74 -34.85 23.07
N ALA A 418 41.81 -35.45 22.56
CA ALA A 418 42.98 -34.69 22.08
C ALA A 418 42.63 -33.84 20.84
N GLY A 419 41.83 -34.37 19.91
CA GLY A 419 41.34 -33.62 18.75
C GLY A 419 40.42 -32.46 19.14
N ILE A 420 39.54 -32.66 20.11
CA ILE A 420 38.67 -31.61 20.66
C ILE A 420 39.50 -30.49 21.30
N ALA A 421 40.54 -30.82 22.06
CA ALA A 421 41.42 -29.83 22.69
C ALA A 421 42.18 -28.96 21.66
N GLU A 422 42.68 -29.57 20.58
CA GLU A 422 43.36 -28.84 19.50
C GLU A 422 42.39 -27.93 18.73
N LEU A 423 41.18 -28.41 18.43
CA LEU A 423 40.16 -27.61 17.77
C LEU A 423 39.76 -26.39 18.61
N LYS A 424 39.62 -26.56 19.93
CA LYS A 424 39.37 -25.44 20.85
C LYS A 424 40.49 -24.40 20.85
N HIS A 425 41.75 -24.83 20.78
CA HIS A 425 42.88 -23.92 20.70
C HIS A 425 42.83 -23.07 19.42
N LEU A 426 42.46 -23.68 18.28
CA LEU A 426 42.36 -22.97 17.00
C LEU A 426 41.21 -21.94 16.94
N LEU A 427 40.12 -22.18 17.68
CA LEU A 427 38.97 -21.28 17.76
C LEU A 427 39.20 -20.07 18.69
N GLY A 428 40.18 -20.12 19.59
CA GLY A 428 40.42 -19.03 20.54
C GLY A 428 41.24 -17.86 19.99
N GLY A 429 41.60 -17.89 18.70
CA GLY A 429 42.62 -16.99 18.13
C GLY A 429 44.03 -17.22 18.72
N GLU A 430 45.05 -16.57 18.16
CA GLU A 430 46.40 -16.49 18.76
C GLU A 430 46.45 -15.61 20.01
#